data_AF-A0A2G9RN45-F1
#
_entry.id   AF-A0A2G9RN45-F1
#
_cell.length_a   1.000
_cell.length_b   1.000
_cell.length_c   1.000
_cell.angle_alpha   90.00
_cell.angle_beta   90.00
_cell.angle_gamma   90.00
#
_symmetry.space_group_name_H-M   'P 1'
#
loop_
_entity.id
_entity.type
_entity.pdbx_description
1 polymer ?
#
loop_
_entity_poly.entity_id
_entity_poly.type
_entity_poly.pdbx_seq_one_letter_code
_entity_poly.pdbx_strand_id
1 'polypeptide(L)'
;LLEPICHQLFELYRSSEVRLKRFTMQFLPELVSIYLRLTASRDRQSNGCIEALLLGIYNLEIADKDGNNKVLSFTIPSLSKPSIYHEVSRKEQYISVLCDKAYPLFIYLNYRE
;
A
#
# COMPACT_ATOMS: atom_id res chain seq x y z
N LEU A 1 -11.75 -14.84 25.41
CA LEU A 1 -12.50 -15.15 24.17
C LEU A 1 -11.89 -14.47 22.94
N LEU A 2 -11.50 -13.19 23.02
CA LEU A 2 -10.95 -12.45 21.87
C LEU A 2 -9.57 -12.94 21.40
N GLU A 3 -8.67 -13.25 22.33
CA GLU A 3 -7.29 -13.70 22.04
C GLU A 3 -7.19 -14.94 21.12
N PRO A 4 -7.91 -16.06 21.35
CA PRO A 4 -7.86 -17.20 20.43
C PRO A 4 -8.44 -16.87 19.04
N ILE A 5 -9.38 -15.93 18.94
CA ILE A 5 -9.92 -15.46 17.66
C ILE A 5 -8.85 -14.65 16.92
N CYS A 6 -8.18 -13.71 17.60
CA CYS A 6 -7.08 -12.94 17.01
C CYS A 6 -5.96 -13.86 16.52
N HIS A 7 -5.58 -14.87 17.32
CA HIS A 7 -4.59 -15.86 16.93
C HIS A 7 -5.05 -16.67 15.69
N GLN A 8 -6.29 -17.13 15.67
CA GLN A 8 -6.82 -17.88 14.52
C GLN A 8 -6.88 -17.02 13.25
N LEU A 9 -7.30 -15.77 13.35
CA LEU A 9 -7.30 -14.83 12.22
C LEU A 9 -5.89 -14.59 11.68
N PHE A 10 -4.89 -14.50 12.56
CA PHE A 10 -3.49 -14.40 12.16
C PHE A 10 -3.01 -15.65 11.42
N GLU A 11 -3.30 -16.85 11.93
CA GLU A 11 -2.93 -18.10 11.24
C GLU A 11 -3.59 -18.23 9.86
N LEU A 12 -4.87 -17.85 9.74
CA LEU A 12 -5.57 -17.80 8.46
C LEU A 12 -4.89 -16.83 7.48
N TYR A 13 -4.47 -15.66 7.96
CA TYR A 13 -3.75 -14.66 7.16
C TYR A 13 -2.35 -15.11 6.75
N ARG A 14 -1.65 -15.81 7.63
CA ARG A 14 -0.30 -16.33 7.40
C ARG A 14 -0.27 -17.45 6.35
N SER A 15 -1.38 -18.17 6.18
CA SER A 15 -1.49 -19.24 5.19
C SER A 15 -1.17 -18.77 3.77
N SER A 16 -0.69 -19.68 2.91
CA SER A 16 -0.48 -19.39 1.49
C SER A 16 -1.78 -19.27 0.69
N GLU A 17 -2.94 -19.57 1.29
CA GLU A 17 -4.22 -19.60 0.62
C GLU A 17 -4.86 -18.22 0.53
N VAL A 18 -4.98 -17.71 -0.70
CA VAL A 18 -5.52 -16.36 -0.99
C VAL A 18 -6.95 -16.17 -0.44
N ARG A 19 -7.77 -17.24 -0.40
CA ARG A 19 -9.14 -17.15 0.12
C ARG A 19 -9.16 -16.90 1.62
N LEU A 20 -8.28 -17.56 2.38
CA LEU A 20 -8.17 -17.38 3.83
C LEU A 20 -7.62 -15.99 4.17
N LYS A 21 -6.64 -15.51 3.40
CA LYS A 21 -6.18 -14.11 3.49
C LYS A 21 -7.31 -13.11 3.29
N ARG A 22 -8.08 -13.25 2.21
CA ARG A 22 -9.25 -12.39 1.92
C ARG A 22 -10.31 -12.47 3.02
N PHE A 23 -10.55 -13.66 3.55
CA PHE A 23 -11.46 -13.86 4.67
C PHE A 23 -11.00 -13.08 5.90
N THR A 24 -9.71 -13.08 6.26
CA THR A 24 -9.23 -12.25 7.38
C THR A 24 -9.32 -10.76 7.04
N MET A 25 -8.98 -10.36 5.81
CA MET A 25 -8.98 -8.96 5.38
C MET A 25 -10.35 -8.28 5.44
N GLN A 26 -11.45 -9.03 5.30
CA GLN A 26 -12.80 -8.44 5.39
C GLN A 26 -13.10 -7.85 6.78
N PHE A 27 -12.42 -8.33 7.83
CA PHE A 27 -12.59 -7.84 9.21
C PHE A 27 -11.63 -6.70 9.56
N LEU A 28 -10.63 -6.42 8.71
CA LEU A 28 -9.58 -5.44 8.99
C LEU A 28 -10.15 -4.03 9.28
N PRO A 29 -11.15 -3.51 8.54
CA PRO A 29 -11.71 -2.19 8.82
C PRO A 29 -12.33 -2.10 10.23
N GLU A 30 -13.04 -3.15 10.67
CA GLU A 30 -13.66 -3.17 12.00
C GLU A 30 -12.61 -3.31 13.10
N LEU A 31 -11.60 -4.17 12.91
CA LEU A 31 -10.49 -4.34 13.84
C LEU A 31 -9.71 -3.02 14.06
N VAL A 32 -9.42 -2.30 12.97
CA VAL A 32 -8.77 -0.97 13.04
C VAL A 32 -9.68 0.03 13.76
N SER A 33 -10.98 0.03 13.47
CA SER A 33 -11.93 0.92 14.13
C SER A 33 -12.00 0.68 15.64
N ILE A 34 -12.08 -0.60 16.06
CA ILE A 34 -12.04 -0.99 17.47
C ILE A 34 -10.72 -0.55 18.11
N TYR A 35 -9.58 -0.84 17.48
CA TYR A 35 -8.26 -0.45 17.97
C TYR A 35 -8.19 1.06 18.20
N LEU A 36 -8.54 1.88 17.21
CA LEU A 36 -8.49 3.35 17.31
C LEU A 36 -9.42 3.89 18.39
N ARG A 37 -10.63 3.33 18.54
CA ARG A 37 -11.57 3.73 19.62
C ARG A 37 -10.99 3.46 21.00
N LEU A 38 -10.40 2.27 21.21
CA LEU A 38 -9.78 1.89 22.48
C LEU A 38 -8.52 2.72 22.78
N THR A 39 -7.72 3.03 21.77
CA THR A 39 -6.55 3.91 21.93
C THR A 39 -6.97 5.33 22.31
N ALA A 40 -8.06 5.85 21.71
CA ALA A 40 -8.56 7.19 21.98
C ALA A 40 -9.21 7.35 23.35
N SER A 41 -9.88 6.31 23.87
CA SER A 41 -10.57 6.38 25.17
C SER A 41 -9.62 6.44 26.38
N ARG A 42 -8.30 6.22 26.18
CA ARG A 42 -7.30 6.05 27.25
C ARG A 42 -7.67 4.99 28.30
N ASP A 43 -8.63 4.14 27.97
CA ASP A 43 -9.03 3.04 28.83
C ASP A 43 -7.91 2.02 28.80
N ARG A 44 -7.32 1.78 29.97
CA ARG A 44 -6.10 0.96 30.12
C ARG A 44 -6.38 -0.53 29.96
N GLN A 45 -7.63 -0.93 29.72
CA GLN A 45 -7.99 -2.26 29.21
C GLN A 45 -7.66 -2.36 27.70
N SER A 46 -6.39 -2.18 27.35
CA SER A 46 -5.91 -2.35 25.98
C SER A 46 -5.95 -3.84 25.61
N ASN A 47 -6.77 -4.21 24.62
CA ASN A 47 -6.76 -5.55 24.03
C ASN A 47 -5.51 -5.72 23.16
N GLY A 48 -4.35 -6.00 23.78
CA GLY A 48 -3.06 -6.18 23.09
C GLY A 48 -3.08 -7.27 22.00
N CYS A 49 -4.04 -8.19 22.05
CA CYS A 49 -4.24 -9.18 20.99
C CYS A 49 -4.66 -8.57 19.64
N ILE A 50 -5.45 -7.48 19.64
CA ILE A 50 -5.83 -6.77 18.40
C ILE A 50 -4.60 -6.06 17.83
N GLU A 51 -3.84 -5.40 18.69
CA GLU A 51 -2.60 -4.71 18.30
C GLU A 51 -1.57 -5.69 17.71
N ALA A 52 -1.36 -6.83 18.39
CA ALA A 52 -0.48 -7.89 17.89
C ALA A 52 -0.96 -8.46 16.54
N LEU A 53 -2.27 -8.66 16.36
CA LEU A 53 -2.83 -9.12 15.08
C LEU A 53 -2.58 -8.09 13.97
N LEU A 54 -2.89 -6.81 14.20
CA LEU A 54 -2.71 -5.75 13.20
C LEU A 54 -1.22 -5.58 12.84
N LEU A 55 -0.34 -5.59 13.84
CA LEU A 55 1.10 -5.51 13.63
C LEU A 55 1.64 -6.73 12.89
N GLY A 56 1.14 -7.93 13.20
CA GLY A 56 1.49 -9.17 12.50
C GLY A 56 1.07 -9.14 11.03
N ILE A 57 -0.16 -8.67 10.74
CA ILE A 57 -0.65 -8.48 9.36
C ILE A 57 0.23 -7.49 8.60
N TYR A 58 0.55 -6.34 9.23
CA TYR A 58 1.43 -5.33 8.64
C TYR A 58 2.80 -5.91 8.28
N ASN A 59 3.45 -6.60 9.21
CA ASN A 59 4.77 -7.20 8.99
C ASN A 59 4.77 -8.20 7.83
N LEU A 60 3.69 -8.96 7.65
CA LEU A 60 3.53 -9.89 6.52
C LEU A 60 3.29 -9.17 5.18
N GLU A 61 2.70 -7.98 5.19
CA GLU A 61 2.44 -7.22 3.96
C GLU A 61 3.61 -6.38 3.46
N ILE A 62 4.46 -5.91 4.38
CA ILE A 62 5.65 -5.14 4.01
C ILE A 62 6.83 -6.00 3.57
N ALA A 63 6.77 -7.32 3.77
CA ALA A 63 7.77 -8.25 3.28
C ALA A 63 7.40 -8.79 1.88
N ASP A 64 8.37 -8.92 0.99
CA ASP A 64 8.23 -9.64 -0.27
C ASP A 64 8.41 -11.16 -0.08
N LYS A 65 8.36 -11.91 -1.18
CA LYS A 65 8.50 -13.38 -1.14
C LYS A 65 9.87 -13.85 -0.66
N ASP A 66 10.88 -12.99 -0.77
CA ASP A 66 12.27 -13.26 -0.40
C ASP A 66 12.61 -12.69 0.98
N GLY A 67 11.64 -12.07 1.66
CA GLY A 67 11.79 -11.48 2.99
C GLY A 67 12.37 -10.06 2.98
N ASN A 68 12.53 -9.43 1.82
CA ASN A 68 12.97 -8.03 1.73
C ASN A 68 11.78 -7.07 1.88
N ASN A 69 12.07 -5.79 2.12
CA ASN A 69 11.04 -4.76 2.15
C ASN A 69 10.41 -4.58 0.77
N LYS A 70 9.11 -4.81 0.69
CA LYS A 70 8.28 -4.61 -0.50
C LYS A 70 8.18 -3.13 -0.84
N VAL A 71 8.77 -2.74 -1.97
CA VAL A 71 8.63 -1.38 -2.53
C VAL A 71 7.57 -1.42 -3.63
N LEU A 72 6.49 -0.67 -3.44
CA LEU A 72 5.48 -0.47 -4.48
C LEU A 72 5.93 0.68 -5.38
N SER A 73 6.33 0.35 -6.62
CA SER A 73 6.63 1.33 -7.65
C SER A 73 5.68 1.16 -8.83
N PHE A 74 5.28 2.29 -9.41
CA PHE A 74 4.49 2.32 -10.63
C PHE A 74 5.09 3.34 -11.58
N THR A 75 4.99 3.06 -12.87
CA THR A 75 5.46 3.98 -13.91
C THR A 75 4.29 4.85 -14.35
N ILE A 76 4.49 6.17 -14.32
CA ILE A 76 3.53 7.11 -14.91
C ILE A 76 3.59 6.93 -16.44
N PRO A 77 2.48 6.52 -17.10
CA PRO A 77 2.47 6.40 -18.54
C PRO A 77 2.62 7.76 -19.20
N SER A 78 3.19 7.77 -20.39
CA SER A 78 3.47 9.00 -21.14
C SER A 78 2.91 8.84 -22.55
N LEU A 79 2.18 9.85 -23.06
CA LEU A 79 1.69 9.88 -24.45
C LEU A 79 2.82 9.98 -25.49
N SER A 80 4.01 10.29 -25.01
CA SER A 80 5.28 10.31 -25.73
C SER A 80 5.83 8.92 -26.04
N LYS A 81 5.32 7.91 -25.32
CA LYS A 81 5.73 6.52 -25.43
C LYS A 81 4.52 5.70 -25.89
N PRO A 82 4.66 4.87 -26.93
CA PRO A 82 3.53 4.07 -27.39
C PRO A 82 3.06 3.16 -26.26
N SER A 83 1.75 2.95 -26.18
CA SER A 83 1.14 2.05 -25.20
C SER A 83 0.24 1.05 -25.91
N ILE A 84 -0.28 0.06 -25.17
CA ILE A 84 -1.22 -0.93 -25.71
C ILE A 84 -2.50 -0.32 -26.30
N TYR A 85 -2.79 0.95 -25.99
CA TYR A 85 -3.99 1.65 -26.45
C TYR A 85 -3.72 2.74 -27.49
N HIS A 86 -2.48 3.12 -27.75
CA HIS A 86 -2.17 4.16 -28.73
C HIS A 86 -0.75 4.03 -29.31
N GLU A 87 -0.62 4.40 -30.57
CA GLU A 87 0.68 4.71 -31.18
C GLU A 87 0.97 6.21 -31.08
N VAL A 88 2.25 6.56 -31.06
CA VAL A 88 2.69 7.95 -30.93
C VAL A 88 2.77 8.59 -32.31
N SER A 89 2.08 9.71 -32.49
CA SER A 89 2.25 10.52 -33.70
C SER A 89 3.53 11.37 -33.62
N ARG A 90 4.15 11.67 -34.76
CA ARG A 90 5.38 12.51 -34.81
C ARG A 90 5.24 13.86 -34.07
N LYS A 91 4.03 14.42 -33.98
CA LYS A 91 3.77 15.67 -33.23
C LYS A 91 3.86 15.47 -31.72
N GLU A 92 3.29 14.40 -31.19
CA GLU A 92 3.32 14.08 -29.75
C GLU A 92 4.75 13.76 -29.29
N GLN A 93 5.55 13.11 -30.14
CA GLN A 93 6.96 12.83 -29.88
C GLN A 93 7.83 14.11 -29.85
N TYR A 94 7.45 15.16 -30.59
CA TYR A 94 8.16 16.44 -30.57
C TYR A 94 7.78 17.26 -29.33
N ILE A 95 6.50 17.31 -29.00
CA ILE A 95 5.99 17.98 -27.79
C ILE A 95 6.60 17.35 -26.53
N SER A 96 6.75 16.02 -26.51
CA SER A 96 7.36 15.33 -25.38
C SER A 96 8.83 15.65 -25.16
N VAL A 97 9.64 15.70 -26.23
CA VAL A 97 11.06 16.05 -26.13
C VAL A 97 11.24 17.50 -25.64
N LEU A 98 10.32 18.39 -26.03
CA LEU A 98 10.29 19.76 -25.51
C LEU A 98 9.87 19.80 -24.03
N CYS A 99 8.82 19.08 -23.66
CA CYS A 99 8.35 18.98 -22.28
C CYS A 99 9.40 18.32 -21.37
N ASP A 100 10.02 17.20 -21.75
CA ASP A 100 11.05 16.52 -20.95
C ASP A 100 12.33 17.35 -20.78
N LYS A 101 12.60 18.31 -21.70
CA LYS A 101 13.66 19.30 -21.52
C LYS A 101 13.23 20.49 -20.66
N ALA A 102 11.93 20.82 -20.63
CA ALA A 102 11.38 21.94 -19.87
C ALA A 102 10.97 21.58 -18.42
N TYR A 103 10.49 20.36 -18.18
CA TYR A 103 10.05 19.86 -16.86
C TYR A 103 11.16 19.81 -15.81
N PRO A 104 12.42 19.40 -16.13
CA PRO A 104 13.52 19.55 -15.20
C PRO A 104 13.72 21.02 -14.83
N LEU A 105 13.66 21.93 -15.80
CA LEU A 105 13.84 23.37 -15.57
C LEU A 105 12.71 23.95 -14.70
N PHE A 106 11.46 23.49 -14.89
CA PHE A 106 10.30 23.99 -14.14
C PHE A 106 10.28 23.52 -12.68
N ILE A 107 10.72 22.30 -12.38
CA ILE A 107 10.90 21.83 -11.00
C ILE A 107 12.08 22.55 -10.33
N TYR A 108 13.19 22.76 -11.02
CA TYR A 108 14.34 23.48 -10.48
C TYR A 108 14.04 24.97 -10.19
N LEU A 109 13.14 25.60 -10.94
CA LEU A 109 12.73 26.99 -10.71
C LEU A 109 11.69 27.14 -9.59
N ASN A 110 10.80 26.16 -9.37
CA ASN A 110 9.81 26.20 -8.28
C ASN A 110 10.33 25.75 -6.91
N TYR A 111 11.52 25.12 -6.84
CA TYR A 111 12.18 24.75 -5.58
C TYR A 111 13.21 25.79 -5.09
N ARG A 112 13.31 26.94 -5.78
CA ARG A 112 14.25 28.02 -5.48
C ARG A 112 13.55 29.35 -5.15
N GLU A 113 12.33 29.27 -4.61
CA GLU A 113 11.65 30.33 -3.87
C GLU A 113 11.30 29.85 -2.46
#